data_AF-A0A4R5AJQ1-F1
#
_entry.id   AF-A0A4R5AJQ1-F1
#
_cell.length_a   1.000
_cell.length_b   1.000
_cell.length_c   1.000
_cell.angle_alpha   90.00
_cell.angle_beta   90.00
_cell.angle_gamma   90.00
#
_symmetry.space_group_name_H-M   'P 1'
#
loop_
_entity.id
_entity.type
_entity.pdbx_description
1 polymer ?
#
loop_
_entity_poly.entity_id
_entity_poly.type
_entity_poly.pdbx_seq_one_letter_code
_entity_poly.pdbx_strand_id
1 'polypeptide(L)'
;MDTMGAIGAGIAIAAENLFPPLPSEVILPLAGFTASRGDMHLAAAIIWTTVGSVVGALIWYAVGAAVGRDRTRGILARLPLVKMADVDKAEAWFGKHGVKTIFFGRMIPIFRSFISIPAGVERMSLPVFLLFTALGSAIWNTVFILLGYQLGQNWDAVEQYVGILQYAVIAAVIVAVVAFVVLRIRSNRRDRERARHRVRRQEPR
;
A
#
# COMPACT_ATOMS: atom_id res chain seq x y z
N MET A 1 -30.62 -5.21 5.58
CA MET A 1 -30.21 -4.02 6.34
C MET A 1 -28.81 -4.38 6.86
N ASP A 2 -27.67 -3.95 6.32
CA ASP A 2 -27.37 -2.67 5.67
C ASP A 2 -26.43 -2.75 4.47
N THR A 3 -26.98 -2.55 3.27
CA THR A 3 -26.21 -2.33 2.03
C THR A 3 -25.34 -1.08 2.11
N MET A 4 -25.72 -0.10 2.95
CA MET A 4 -24.99 1.15 3.14
C MET A 4 -23.65 0.97 3.85
N GLY A 5 -23.53 0.02 4.79
CA GLY A 5 -22.27 -0.32 5.45
C GLY A 5 -21.26 -0.96 4.48
N ALA A 6 -21.74 -1.87 3.64
CA ALA A 6 -20.91 -2.55 2.63
C ALA A 6 -20.46 -1.59 1.50
N ILE A 7 -21.35 -0.69 1.06
CA ILE A 7 -21.02 0.37 0.10
C ILE A 7 -20.01 1.35 0.73
N GLY A 8 -20.20 1.72 2.01
CA GLY A 8 -19.25 2.56 2.76
C GLY A 8 -17.86 1.93 2.85
N ALA A 9 -17.77 0.63 3.12
CA ALA A 9 -16.50 -0.10 3.11
C ALA A 9 -15.86 -0.14 1.71
N GLY A 10 -16.67 -0.32 0.66
CA GLY A 10 -16.20 -0.26 -0.73
C GLY A 10 -15.67 1.12 -1.12
N ILE A 11 -16.33 2.20 -0.68
CA ILE A 11 -15.90 3.58 -0.89
C ILE A 11 -14.65 3.89 -0.07
N ALA A 12 -14.57 3.43 1.18
CA ALA A 12 -13.38 3.60 2.03
C ALA A 12 -12.16 2.94 1.39
N ILE A 13 -12.31 1.73 0.83
CA ILE A 13 -11.24 1.04 0.10
C ILE A 13 -10.90 1.74 -1.22
N ALA A 14 -11.89 2.30 -1.92
CA ALA A 14 -11.63 3.06 -3.14
C ALA A 14 -10.85 4.35 -2.83
N ALA A 15 -11.23 5.08 -1.78
CA ALA A 15 -10.54 6.27 -1.30
C ALA A 15 -9.14 5.95 -0.75
N GLU A 16 -8.99 4.83 -0.05
CA GLU A 16 -7.72 4.30 0.44
C GLU A 16 -6.79 3.92 -0.72
N ASN A 17 -7.27 3.24 -1.76
CA ASN A 17 -6.45 2.97 -2.92
C ASN A 17 -6.02 4.25 -3.65
N LEU A 18 -6.78 5.34 -3.52
CA LEU A 18 -6.43 6.66 -4.07
C LEU A 18 -5.33 7.36 -3.26
N PHE A 19 -5.24 7.08 -1.95
CA PHE A 19 -4.29 7.67 -1.02
C PHE A 19 -3.38 6.58 -0.44
N PRO A 20 -2.13 6.44 -0.92
CA PRO A 20 -1.20 5.39 -0.51
C PRO A 20 -0.89 5.21 0.99
N PRO A 21 -1.15 6.15 1.94
CA PRO A 21 -0.74 5.91 3.33
C PRO A 21 -1.83 5.26 4.21
N LEU A 22 -2.94 4.73 3.67
CA LEU A 22 -3.90 3.97 4.47
C LEU A 22 -3.76 2.46 4.21
N PRO A 23 -3.44 1.65 5.24
CA PRO A 23 -3.20 0.22 5.08
C PRO A 23 -4.53 -0.55 5.01
N SER A 24 -4.87 -1.07 3.81
CA SER A 24 -6.06 -1.92 3.58
C SER A 24 -6.10 -3.17 4.47
N GLU A 25 -4.96 -3.50 5.07
CA GLU A 25 -4.75 -4.56 6.06
C GLU A 25 -5.51 -4.32 7.36
N VAL A 26 -5.93 -3.08 7.63
CA VAL A 26 -6.73 -2.73 8.81
C VAL A 26 -8.22 -2.69 8.46
N ILE A 27 -8.56 -2.18 7.27
CA ILE A 27 -9.96 -2.01 6.85
C ILE A 27 -10.62 -3.37 6.57
N LEU A 28 -9.91 -4.32 5.94
CA LEU A 28 -10.48 -5.62 5.57
C LEU A 28 -10.82 -6.49 6.81
N PRO A 29 -9.94 -6.64 7.81
CA PRO A 29 -10.31 -7.32 9.05
C PRO A 29 -11.40 -6.59 9.83
N LEU A 30 -11.40 -5.25 9.84
CA LEU A 30 -12.46 -4.48 10.49
C LEU A 30 -13.82 -4.72 9.82
N ALA A 31 -13.85 -4.78 8.48
CA ALA A 31 -15.05 -5.17 7.74
C ALA A 31 -15.50 -6.59 8.11
N GLY A 32 -14.58 -7.56 8.18
CA GLY A 32 -14.88 -8.90 8.69
C GLY A 32 -15.46 -8.91 10.11
N PHE A 33 -14.86 -8.14 11.01
CA PHE A 33 -15.28 -8.01 12.39
C PHE A 33 -16.70 -7.42 12.49
N THR A 34 -16.98 -6.32 11.78
CA THR A 34 -18.34 -5.76 11.72
C THR A 34 -19.36 -6.72 11.11
N ALA A 35 -18.97 -7.52 10.11
CA ALA A 35 -19.83 -8.56 9.56
C ALA A 35 -20.15 -9.67 10.58
N SER A 36 -19.22 -10.01 11.49
CA SER A 36 -19.49 -10.99 12.55
C SER A 36 -20.46 -10.51 13.63
N ARG A 37 -20.60 -9.19 13.79
CA ARG A 37 -21.57 -8.60 14.73
C ARG A 37 -23.00 -8.49 14.18
N GLY A 38 -23.21 -8.91 12.93
CA GLY A 38 -24.52 -8.94 12.27
C GLY A 38 -24.86 -7.67 11.48
N ASP A 39 -24.00 -6.65 11.54
CA ASP A 39 -24.23 -5.34 10.89
C ASP A 39 -24.05 -5.38 9.36
N MET A 40 -23.41 -6.44 8.84
CA MET A 40 -23.06 -6.57 7.42
C MET A 40 -23.00 -8.04 6.98
N HIS A 41 -23.54 -8.35 5.80
CA HIS A 41 -23.34 -9.67 5.20
C HIS A 41 -21.89 -9.88 4.75
N LEU A 42 -21.28 -10.98 5.20
CA LEU A 42 -19.91 -11.37 4.87
C LEU A 42 -19.63 -11.39 3.35
N ALA A 43 -20.56 -11.97 2.58
CA ALA A 43 -20.45 -12.01 1.12
C ALA A 43 -20.49 -10.60 0.49
N ALA A 44 -21.33 -9.70 1.03
CA ALA A 44 -21.39 -8.32 0.57
C ALA A 44 -20.07 -7.59 0.86
N ALA A 45 -19.48 -7.79 2.05
CA ALA A 45 -18.17 -7.25 2.39
C ALA A 45 -17.10 -7.68 1.37
N ILE A 46 -17.01 -8.98 1.08
CA ILE A 46 -16.02 -9.51 0.13
C ILE A 46 -16.22 -8.94 -1.28
N ILE A 47 -17.46 -8.87 -1.76
CA ILE A 47 -17.76 -8.36 -3.10
C ILE A 47 -17.41 -6.87 -3.20
N TRP A 48 -17.92 -6.04 -2.29
CA TRP A 48 -17.72 -4.58 -2.34
C TRP A 48 -16.27 -4.16 -2.13
N THR A 49 -15.55 -4.85 -1.25
CA THR A 49 -14.11 -4.60 -1.02
C THR A 49 -13.27 -5.01 -2.24
N THR A 50 -13.67 -6.07 -2.96
CA THR A 50 -13.03 -6.51 -4.20
C THR A 50 -13.29 -5.52 -5.33
N VAL A 51 -14.53 -5.05 -5.49
CA VAL A 51 -14.89 -4.02 -6.47
C VAL A 51 -14.09 -2.74 -6.21
N GLY A 52 -14.05 -2.25 -4.97
CA GLY A 52 -13.25 -1.07 -4.61
C GLY A 52 -11.76 -1.24 -4.92
N SER A 53 -11.20 -2.43 -4.66
CA SER A 53 -9.80 -2.76 -4.98
C SER A 53 -9.51 -2.76 -6.49
N VAL A 54 -10.45 -3.24 -7.30
CA VAL A 54 -10.32 -3.25 -8.77
C VAL A 54 -10.42 -1.84 -9.33
N VAL A 55 -11.37 -1.03 -8.83
CA VAL A 55 -11.53 0.38 -9.23
C VAL A 55 -10.28 1.19 -8.90
N GLY A 56 -9.76 1.06 -7.68
CA GLY A 56 -8.51 1.74 -7.29
C GLY A 56 -7.33 1.32 -8.17
N ALA A 57 -7.20 0.03 -8.46
CA ALA A 57 -6.16 -0.47 -9.35
C ALA A 57 -6.30 0.03 -10.80
N LEU A 58 -7.53 0.17 -11.31
CA LEU A 58 -7.81 0.74 -12.63
C LEU A 58 -7.39 2.21 -12.73
N ILE A 59 -7.59 3.00 -11.67
CA ILE A 59 -7.18 4.41 -11.64
C ILE A 59 -5.65 4.49 -11.75
N TRP A 60 -4.91 3.71 -10.96
CA TRP A 60 -3.45 3.67 -11.05
C TRP A 60 -2.93 3.12 -12.37
N TYR A 61 -3.62 2.12 -12.93
CA TYR A 61 -3.33 1.62 -14.27
C TYR A 61 -3.51 2.71 -15.33
N ALA A 62 -4.62 3.46 -15.26
CA ALA A 62 -4.89 4.57 -16.18
C ALA A 62 -3.86 5.69 -16.04
N VAL A 63 -3.45 6.02 -14.81
CA VAL A 63 -2.36 6.97 -14.55
C VAL A 63 -1.06 6.47 -15.17
N GLY A 64 -0.68 5.20 -14.96
CA GLY A 64 0.51 4.61 -15.56
C GLY A 64 0.47 4.63 -17.09
N ALA A 65 -0.67 4.29 -17.68
CA ALA A 65 -0.87 4.29 -19.13
C ALA A 65 -0.87 5.70 -19.75
N ALA A 66 -1.40 6.70 -19.04
CA ALA A 66 -1.45 8.10 -19.47
C ALA A 66 -0.09 8.79 -19.37
N VAL A 67 0.72 8.47 -18.35
CA VAL A 67 2.11 8.92 -18.27
C VAL A 67 2.93 8.27 -19.40
N GLY A 68 2.74 6.97 -19.62
CA GLY A 68 3.41 6.23 -20.68
C GLY A 68 4.90 5.98 -20.40
N ARG A 69 5.50 5.07 -21.18
CA ARG A 69 6.86 4.57 -20.95
C ARG A 69 7.94 5.66 -20.98
N ASP A 70 7.90 6.54 -21.98
CA ASP A 70 8.94 7.56 -22.17
C ASP A 70 8.93 8.64 -21.07
N ARG A 71 7.75 9.09 -20.64
CA ARG A 71 7.67 10.07 -19.54
C ARG A 71 8.00 9.44 -18.19
N THR A 72 7.61 8.18 -17.97
CA THR A 72 7.96 7.44 -16.74
C THR A 72 9.48 7.30 -16.61
N ARG A 73 10.16 6.90 -17.69
CA ARG A 73 11.63 6.88 -17.73
C ARG A 73 12.25 8.26 -17.48
N GLY A 74 11.69 9.31 -18.08
CA GLY A 74 12.13 10.69 -17.86
C GLY A 74 11.99 11.16 -16.40
N ILE A 75 10.94 10.73 -15.69
CA ILE A 75 10.73 11.02 -14.27
C ILE A 75 11.70 10.22 -13.40
N LEU A 76 11.83 8.90 -13.63
CA LEU A 76 12.76 8.07 -12.87
C LEU A 76 14.22 8.48 -13.09
N ALA A 77 14.58 8.99 -14.27
CA ALA A 77 15.92 9.50 -14.57
C ALA A 77 16.29 10.74 -13.76
N ARG A 78 15.29 11.48 -13.28
CA ARG A 78 15.48 12.66 -12.42
C ARG A 78 15.53 12.31 -10.93
N LEU A 79 15.26 11.05 -10.55
CA LEU A 79 15.31 10.61 -9.16
C LEU A 79 16.74 10.17 -8.81
N PRO A 80 17.40 10.83 -7.82
CA PRO A 80 18.79 10.54 -7.49
C PRO A 80 19.03 9.14 -6.89
N LEU A 81 17.96 8.43 -6.50
CA LEU A 81 18.01 7.08 -5.93
C LEU A 81 17.69 5.96 -6.93
N VAL A 82 17.32 6.28 -8.18
CA VAL A 82 16.88 5.28 -9.16
C VAL A 82 17.90 5.16 -10.29
N LYS A 83 18.41 3.95 -10.52
CA LYS A 83 19.30 3.65 -11.65
C LYS A 83 18.47 3.18 -12.84
N MET A 84 18.68 3.78 -14.00
CA MET A 84 18.00 3.38 -15.25
C MET A 84 18.20 1.89 -15.59
N ALA A 85 19.38 1.33 -15.30
CA ALA A 85 19.65 -0.10 -15.50
C ALA A 85 18.74 -1.03 -14.65
N ASP A 86 18.30 -0.58 -13.47
CA ASP A 86 17.36 -1.33 -12.64
C ASP A 86 15.93 -1.20 -13.18
N VAL A 87 15.60 -0.06 -13.80
CA VAL A 87 14.33 0.15 -14.52
C VAL A 87 14.24 -0.78 -15.73
N ASP A 88 15.30 -0.85 -16.54
CA ASP A 88 15.35 -1.73 -17.71
C ASP A 88 15.19 -3.21 -17.33
N LYS A 89 15.85 -3.63 -16.23
CA LYS A 89 15.70 -4.99 -15.69
C LYS A 89 14.27 -5.25 -15.19
N ALA A 90 13.67 -4.28 -14.51
CA ALA A 90 12.30 -4.39 -14.02
C ALA A 90 11.30 -4.48 -15.17
N GLU A 91 11.45 -3.64 -16.21
CA GLU A 91 10.65 -3.69 -17.44
C GLU A 91 10.81 -5.04 -18.17
N ALA A 92 12.05 -5.52 -18.36
CA ALA A 92 12.30 -6.81 -19.01
C ALA A 92 11.74 -8.00 -18.21
N TRP A 93 11.84 -7.94 -16.88
CA TRP A 93 11.28 -8.96 -16.00
C TRP A 93 9.75 -8.93 -16.01
N PHE A 94 9.14 -7.73 -16.04
CA PHE A 94 7.70 -7.54 -16.18
C PHE A 94 7.20 -8.00 -17.56
N GLY A 95 7.95 -7.75 -18.64
CA GLY A 95 7.62 -8.29 -19.96
C GLY A 95 7.63 -9.82 -20.00
N LYS A 96 8.55 -10.47 -19.26
CA LYS A 96 8.68 -11.93 -19.21
C LYS A 96 7.72 -12.61 -18.21
N HIS A 97 7.37 -11.95 -17.10
CA HIS A 97 6.60 -12.54 -15.99
C HIS A 97 5.36 -11.74 -15.58
N GLY A 98 4.95 -10.70 -16.31
CA GLY A 98 3.99 -9.68 -15.87
C GLY A 98 2.69 -10.22 -15.28
N VAL A 99 2.15 -11.29 -15.84
CA VAL A 99 0.97 -11.98 -15.30
C VAL A 99 1.21 -12.55 -13.89
N LYS A 100 2.33 -13.26 -13.71
CA LYS A 100 2.76 -13.80 -12.40
C LYS A 100 3.11 -12.65 -11.45
N THR A 101 3.76 -11.61 -11.95
CA THR A 101 4.11 -10.42 -11.16
C THR A 101 2.89 -9.72 -10.59
N ILE A 102 1.81 -9.58 -11.37
CA ILE A 102 0.55 -9.00 -10.89
C ILE A 102 -0.07 -9.89 -9.81
N PHE A 103 -0.10 -11.20 -10.02
CA PHE A 103 -0.67 -12.12 -9.03
C PHE A 103 0.13 -12.14 -7.72
N PHE A 104 1.43 -12.44 -7.79
CA PHE A 104 2.30 -12.57 -6.61
C PHE A 104 2.59 -11.24 -5.95
N GLY A 105 2.76 -10.18 -6.73
CA GLY A 105 3.05 -8.89 -6.14
C GLY A 105 1.82 -8.26 -5.46
N ARG A 106 0.59 -8.69 -5.79
CA ARG A 106 -0.60 -8.39 -4.99
C ARG A 106 -0.62 -9.13 -3.65
N MET A 107 0.18 -10.18 -3.48
CA MET A 107 0.33 -10.86 -2.19
C MET A 107 1.16 -10.04 -1.19
N ILE A 108 1.98 -9.10 -1.68
CA ILE A 108 2.79 -8.22 -0.83
C ILE A 108 2.09 -6.87 -0.67
N PRO A 109 1.65 -6.49 0.54
CA PRO A 109 0.75 -5.35 0.75
C PRO A 109 1.26 -4.00 0.25
N ILE A 110 2.55 -3.72 0.39
CA ILE A 110 3.15 -2.48 -0.15
C ILE A 110 3.15 -2.53 -1.68
N PHE A 111 3.57 -3.66 -2.26
CA PHE A 111 3.74 -3.76 -3.71
C PHE A 111 2.40 -3.86 -4.47
N ARG A 112 1.30 -4.29 -3.84
CA ARG A 112 0.00 -4.46 -4.51
C ARG A 112 -0.49 -3.22 -5.26
N SER A 113 -0.27 -2.03 -4.68
CA SER A 113 -0.68 -0.75 -5.27
C SER A 113 0.32 -0.30 -6.33
N PHE A 114 1.61 -0.50 -6.04
CA PHE A 114 2.69 -0.12 -6.95
C PHE A 114 2.71 -0.91 -8.26
N ILE A 115 2.20 -2.13 -8.31
CA ILE A 115 2.21 -2.97 -9.53
C ILE A 115 1.24 -2.48 -10.61
N SER A 116 0.20 -1.73 -10.22
CA SER A 116 -0.76 -1.18 -11.19
C SER A 116 -0.11 -0.11 -12.09
N ILE A 117 0.91 0.59 -11.58
CA ILE A 117 1.66 1.62 -12.31
C ILE A 117 2.50 1.02 -13.47
N PRO A 118 3.46 0.09 -13.25
CA PRO A 118 4.23 -0.52 -14.33
C PRO A 118 3.34 -1.31 -15.29
N ALA A 119 2.26 -1.94 -14.81
CA ALA A 119 1.28 -2.60 -15.68
C ALA A 119 0.62 -1.61 -16.66
N GLY A 120 0.29 -0.40 -16.20
CA GLY A 120 -0.22 0.68 -17.04
C GLY A 120 0.83 1.25 -17.99
N VAL A 121 2.05 1.47 -17.50
CA VAL A 121 3.18 2.01 -18.27
C VAL A 121 3.56 1.10 -19.45
N GLU A 122 3.56 -0.22 -19.23
CA GLU A 122 3.81 -1.24 -20.26
C GLU A 122 2.57 -1.56 -21.13
N ARG A 123 1.42 -0.89 -20.89
CA ARG A 123 0.15 -1.07 -21.61
C ARG A 123 -0.29 -2.55 -21.69
N MET A 124 -0.25 -3.24 -20.56
CA MET A 124 -0.72 -4.62 -20.48
C MET A 124 -2.20 -4.72 -20.87
N SER A 125 -2.60 -5.80 -21.54
CA SER A 125 -4.01 -5.99 -21.93
C SER A 125 -4.94 -5.88 -20.72
N LEU A 126 -5.85 -4.89 -20.75
CA LEU A 126 -6.81 -4.58 -19.68
C LEU A 126 -7.58 -5.81 -19.15
N PRO A 127 -8.07 -6.74 -20.00
CA PRO A 127 -8.78 -7.92 -19.51
C PRO A 127 -7.91 -8.83 -18.62
N VAL A 128 -6.63 -8.99 -18.97
CA VAL A 128 -5.69 -9.79 -18.18
C VAL A 128 -5.35 -9.07 -16.88
N PHE A 129 -5.08 -7.76 -16.94
CA PHE A 129 -4.85 -6.97 -15.73
C PHE A 129 -6.03 -7.06 -14.76
N LEU A 130 -7.26 -6.90 -15.27
CA LEU A 130 -8.49 -6.97 -14.48
C LEU A 130 -8.71 -8.35 -13.87
N LEU A 131 -8.58 -9.42 -14.66
CA LEU A 131 -8.81 -10.79 -14.18
C LEU A 131 -7.85 -11.15 -13.04
N PHE A 132 -6.55 -10.92 -13.23
CA PHE A 132 -5.55 -11.25 -12.21
C PHE A 132 -5.63 -10.32 -10.99
N THR A 133 -5.97 -9.06 -11.20
CA THR A 133 -6.23 -8.10 -10.11
C THR A 133 -7.46 -8.48 -9.30
N ALA A 134 -8.55 -8.84 -9.96
CA ALA A 134 -9.79 -9.26 -9.31
C ALA A 134 -9.58 -10.55 -8.54
N LEU A 135 -8.96 -11.57 -9.14
CA LEU A 135 -8.68 -12.85 -8.47
C LEU A 135 -7.74 -12.67 -7.27
N GLY A 136 -6.62 -11.96 -7.45
CA GLY A 136 -5.69 -11.70 -6.35
C GLY A 136 -6.34 -10.91 -5.22
N SER A 137 -7.15 -9.90 -5.55
CA SER A 137 -7.86 -9.10 -4.53
C SER A 137 -8.95 -9.89 -3.85
N ALA A 138 -9.72 -10.71 -4.58
CA ALA A 138 -10.79 -11.52 -4.01
C ALA A 138 -10.26 -12.54 -3.00
N ILE A 139 -9.16 -13.23 -3.33
CA ILE A 139 -8.52 -14.20 -2.43
C ILE A 139 -8.08 -13.48 -1.15
N TRP A 140 -7.33 -12.37 -1.28
CA TRP A 140 -6.78 -11.69 -0.10
C TRP A 140 -7.87 -11.00 0.72
N ASN A 141 -8.83 -10.33 0.08
CA ASN A 141 -9.95 -9.72 0.78
C ASN A 141 -10.72 -10.78 1.55
N THR A 142 -10.97 -11.95 0.95
CA THR A 142 -11.62 -13.07 1.63
C THR A 142 -10.82 -13.53 2.85
N VAL A 143 -9.51 -13.74 2.73
CA VAL A 143 -8.68 -14.19 3.86
C VAL A 143 -8.71 -13.15 5.01
N PHE A 144 -8.48 -11.87 4.73
CA PHE A 144 -8.50 -10.83 5.78
C PHE A 144 -9.88 -10.63 6.40
N ILE A 145 -10.94 -10.65 5.59
CA ILE A 145 -12.32 -10.52 6.07
C ILE A 145 -12.69 -11.74 6.92
N LEU A 146 -12.31 -12.96 6.52
CA LEU A 146 -12.53 -14.16 7.33
C LEU A 146 -11.77 -14.11 8.66
N LEU A 147 -10.50 -13.67 8.62
CA LEU A 147 -9.71 -13.48 9.85
C LEU A 147 -10.40 -12.49 10.78
N GLY A 148 -10.85 -11.35 10.27
CA GLY A 148 -11.59 -10.36 11.05
C GLY A 148 -12.93 -10.86 11.58
N TYR A 149 -13.65 -11.65 10.77
CA TYR A 149 -14.93 -12.26 11.16
C TYR A 149 -14.74 -13.26 12.30
N GLN A 150 -13.72 -14.11 12.19
CA GLN A 150 -13.40 -15.10 13.22
C GLN A 150 -12.86 -14.44 14.49
N LEU A 151 -12.12 -13.33 14.35
CA LEU A 151 -11.70 -12.49 15.46
C LEU A 151 -12.91 -11.92 16.23
N GLY A 152 -13.95 -11.50 15.51
CA GLY A 152 -15.15 -10.95 16.15
C GLY A 152 -16.10 -11.96 16.75
N GLN A 153 -16.15 -13.17 16.20
CA GLN A 153 -16.85 -14.29 16.86
C GLN A 153 -16.19 -14.71 18.17
N ASN A 154 -14.88 -14.50 18.32
CA ASN A 154 -14.10 -14.87 19.51
C ASN A 154 -13.68 -13.64 20.34
N TRP A 155 -14.48 -12.57 20.31
CA TRP A 155 -14.12 -11.28 20.91
C TRP A 155 -13.75 -11.38 22.39
N ASP A 156 -14.42 -12.25 23.17
CA ASP A 156 -14.13 -12.45 24.60
C ASP A 156 -12.69 -12.96 24.86
N ALA A 157 -12.14 -13.77 23.95
CA ALA A 157 -10.76 -14.24 24.04
C ALA A 157 -9.75 -13.19 23.53
N VAL A 158 -10.19 -12.34 22.61
CA VAL A 158 -9.35 -11.34 21.92
C VAL A 158 -9.23 -10.04 22.72
N GLU A 159 -10.26 -9.63 23.45
CA GLU A 159 -10.28 -8.41 24.27
C GLU A 159 -9.10 -8.36 25.25
N GLN A 160 -8.72 -9.50 25.82
CA GLN A 160 -7.55 -9.62 26.72
C GLN A 160 -6.21 -9.32 26.03
N TYR A 161 -6.09 -9.56 24.73
CA TYR A 161 -4.85 -9.32 23.96
C TYR A 161 -4.88 -7.99 23.20
N VAL A 162 -6.06 -7.46 22.87
CA VAL A 162 -6.21 -6.18 22.15
C VAL A 162 -5.63 -5.03 22.95
N GLY A 163 -5.83 -5.01 24.28
CA GLY A 163 -5.21 -4.01 25.15
C GLY A 163 -3.68 -4.02 25.02
N ILE A 164 -3.08 -5.21 25.04
CA ILE A 164 -1.62 -5.40 24.93
C ILE A 164 -1.12 -4.96 23.54
N LEU A 165 -1.83 -5.34 22.48
CA LEU A 165 -1.49 -4.98 21.11
C LEU A 165 -1.58 -3.46 20.89
N GLN A 166 -2.61 -2.80 21.43
CA GLN A 166 -2.78 -1.36 21.36
C GLN A 166 -1.60 -0.64 22.02
N TYR A 167 -1.21 -1.04 23.23
CA TYR A 167 -0.05 -0.46 23.90
C TYR A 167 1.25 -0.72 23.14
N ALA A 168 1.42 -1.91 22.56
CA ALA A 168 2.60 -2.27 21.76
C ALA A 168 2.72 -1.40 20.49
N VAL A 169 1.61 -1.17 19.78
CA VAL A 169 1.58 -0.30 18.58
C VAL A 169 1.89 1.14 18.95
N ILE A 170 1.27 1.67 20.01
CA ILE A 170 1.55 3.03 20.50
C ILE A 170 3.05 3.16 20.86
N ALA A 171 3.60 2.19 21.58
CA ALA A 171 5.02 2.17 21.93
C ALA A 171 5.91 2.15 20.69
N ALA A 172 5.59 1.31 19.69
CA ALA A 172 6.35 1.23 18.44
C ALA A 172 6.33 2.56 17.66
N VAL A 173 5.17 3.22 17.58
CA VAL A 173 5.04 4.54 16.94
C VAL A 173 5.86 5.60 17.67
N ILE A 174 5.81 5.63 19.00
CA ILE A 174 6.62 6.55 19.81
C ILE A 174 8.11 6.32 19.54
N VAL A 175 8.56 5.06 19.55
CA VAL A 175 9.96 4.70 19.26
C VAL A 175 10.35 5.15 17.86
N ALA A 176 9.51 4.92 16.86
CA ALA A 176 9.78 5.33 15.47
C ALA A 176 9.87 6.86 15.34
N VAL A 177 8.97 7.62 15.97
CA VAL A 177 8.99 9.09 15.97
C VAL A 177 10.23 9.61 16.69
N VAL A 178 10.56 9.07 17.87
CA VAL A 178 11.76 9.45 18.62
C VAL A 178 13.01 9.15 17.82
N ALA A 179 13.11 7.95 17.23
CA ALA A 179 14.23 7.58 16.37
C ALA A 179 14.36 8.53 15.17
N PHE A 180 13.25 8.84 14.49
CA PHE A 180 13.23 9.77 13.37
C PHE A 180 13.69 11.18 13.78
N VAL A 181 13.17 11.72 14.89
CA VAL A 181 13.55 13.04 15.41
C VAL A 181 15.03 13.05 15.83
N VAL A 182 15.50 12.03 16.54
CA VAL A 182 16.91 11.92 16.96
C VAL A 182 17.84 11.84 15.75
N LEU A 183 17.51 11.02 14.76
CA LEU A 183 18.29 10.89 13.53
C LEU A 183 18.30 12.20 12.73
N ARG A 184 17.15 12.89 12.63
CA ARG A 184 17.01 14.17 11.92
C ARG A 184 17.81 15.28 12.61
N ILE A 185 17.75 15.37 13.95
CA ILE A 185 18.53 16.35 14.73
C ILE A 185 20.03 16.05 14.62
N ARG A 186 20.43 14.78 14.70
CA ARG A 186 21.84 14.37 14.55
C ARG A 186 22.39 14.68 13.15
N SER A 187 21.61 14.46 12.10
CA SER A 187 21.96 14.87 10.73
C SER A 187 22.14 16.39 10.63
N ASN A 188 21.17 17.17 11.11
CA ASN A 188 21.24 18.63 11.04
C ASN A 188 22.40 19.23 11.84
N ARG A 189 22.79 18.61 12.96
CA ARG A 189 23.96 19.02 13.75
C ARG A 189 25.28 18.73 13.02
N ARG A 190 25.40 17.54 12.41
CA ARG A 190 26.59 17.16 11.62
C ARG A 190 26.77 18.06 10.38
N ASP A 191 25.68 18.45 9.73
CA ASP A 191 25.74 19.34 8.57
C ASP A 191 26.14 20.77 8.95
N ARG A 192 25.67 21.27 10.11
CA ARG A 192 26.08 22.57 10.66
C ARG A 192 27.55 22.61 11.10
N GLU A 193 28.08 21.53 11.68
CA GLU A 193 29.49 21.42 12.05
C GLU A 193 30.40 21.39 10.81
N ARG A 194 30.02 20.64 9.77
CA ARG A 194 30.76 20.61 8.49
C ARG A 194 30.76 21.95 7.77
N ALA A 195 29.65 22.69 7.82
CA ALA A 195 29.57 24.04 7.27
C ALA A 195 30.52 25.02 8.00
N ARG A 196 30.57 24.98 9.35
CA ARG A 196 31.49 25.82 10.14
C ARG A 196 32.97 25.53 9.86
N HIS A 197 33.34 24.26 9.66
CA HIS A 197 34.72 23.89 9.34
C HIS A 197 35.16 24.31 7.92
N ARG A 198 34.24 24.41 6.96
CA ARG A 198 34.56 24.94 5.61
C ARG A 198 34.81 26.45 5.62
N VAL A 199 33.98 27.21 6.34
CA VAL A 199 34.14 28.68 6.45
C VAL A 199 35.48 29.03 7.10
N ARG A 200 35.87 28.32 8.17
CA ARG A 200 37.15 28.56 8.89
C ARG A 200 38.42 28.21 8.10
N ARG A 201 38.30 27.47 6.98
CA ARG A 201 39.42 27.16 6.08
C ARG A 201 39.55 28.17 4.92
N GLN A 202 38.58 29.05 4.74
CA GLN A 202 38.55 30.03 3.64
C GLN A 202 38.94 31.44 4.07
N GLU A 203 39.19 31.72 5.35
CA GLU A 203 39.80 32.98 5.79
C GLU A 203 41.29 32.99 5.41
N PRO A 204 41.73 33.84 4.46
CA PRO A 204 43.14 34.02 4.15
C PRO A 204 43.79 34.78 5.31
N ARG A 205 44.95 34.30 5.77
CA ARG A 205 45.82 35.05 6.68
C ARG A 205 46.54 36.17 5.96
#